data_AF-A0A3B9YL76-F1
#
_entry.id   AF-A0A3B9YL76-F1
#
_cell.length_a   1.000
_cell.length_b   1.000
_cell.length_c   1.000
_cell.angle_alpha   90.00
_cell.angle_beta   90.00
_cell.angle_gamma   90.00
#
_symmetry.space_group_name_H-M   'P 1'
#
loop_
_entity.id
_entity.type
_entity.pdbx_description
1 polymer ?
#
loop_
_entity_poly.entity_id
_entity_poly.type
_entity_poly.pdbx_seq_one_letter_code
_entity_poly.pdbx_strand_id
1 'polypeptide(L)'
;MRLLLALALLAFPASAAKKAQLPPTAQQLLVELFLTTPTADLPPERVEEFLAVDPAGLPSEMREGCLAKKEELRAFKKISDGRRKPPVRRVDLPSPSEKDCQALEGERGVGIMRMAGFASLEETEVQFITEQTQCTECEMMVEFTLQKVVVKPSKKARKKGETPKVYYFLHPKDPLWNLVAVYRTGKQNAFGTNFFGLGHPTCRLK
;
A
#
# COMPACT_ATOMS: atom_id res chain seq x y z
N MET A 1 29.68 73.55 -1.16
CA MET A 1 28.52 73.34 -2.05
C MET A 1 28.29 71.84 -2.21
N ARG A 2 27.01 71.47 -2.33
CA ARG A 2 26.42 70.13 -2.37
C ARG A 2 27.03 69.23 -3.46
N LEU A 3 27.16 67.92 -3.20
CA LEU A 3 26.27 66.90 -3.77
C LEU A 3 26.58 65.50 -3.17
N LEU A 4 25.57 64.94 -2.51
CA LEU A 4 25.43 63.50 -2.22
C LEU A 4 25.12 62.77 -3.54
N LEU A 5 25.70 61.59 -3.77
CA LEU A 5 25.09 60.60 -4.67
C LEU A 5 25.11 59.23 -4.01
N ALA A 6 23.93 58.83 -3.56
CA ALA A 6 23.58 57.53 -3.06
C ALA A 6 23.60 56.51 -4.21
N LEU A 7 24.34 55.41 -4.04
CA LEU A 7 24.16 54.22 -4.88
C LEU A 7 22.91 53.48 -4.37
N ALA A 8 21.81 53.67 -5.09
CA ALA A 8 20.57 52.95 -4.86
C ALA A 8 20.73 51.48 -5.27
N LEU A 9 20.48 50.58 -4.31
CA LEU A 9 20.25 49.16 -4.51
C LEU A 9 19.10 48.96 -5.52
N LEU A 10 19.43 48.49 -6.72
CA LEU A 10 18.45 47.87 -7.62
C LEU A 10 18.19 46.44 -7.14
N ALA A 11 17.41 46.32 -6.07
CA ALA A 11 16.69 45.10 -5.77
C ALA A 11 15.60 44.95 -6.84
N PHE A 12 15.88 44.18 -7.88
CA PHE A 12 14.84 43.67 -8.77
C PHE A 12 13.89 42.84 -7.91
N PRO A 13 12.59 43.19 -7.81
CA PRO A 13 11.64 42.22 -7.31
C PRO A 13 11.58 41.14 -8.38
N ALA A 14 12.17 39.99 -8.08
CA ALA A 14 11.80 38.75 -8.74
C ALA A 14 10.31 38.58 -8.45
N SER A 15 9.49 39.11 -9.35
CA SER A 15 8.06 38.90 -9.38
C SER A 15 7.87 37.41 -9.58
N ALA A 16 7.78 36.69 -8.45
CA ALA A 16 7.32 35.33 -8.39
C ALA A 16 5.93 35.35 -9.02
N ALA A 17 5.88 35.00 -10.30
CA ALA A 17 4.64 34.74 -11.00
C ALA A 17 3.96 33.59 -10.25
N LYS A 18 3.06 33.94 -9.31
CA LYS A 18 2.01 33.05 -8.86
C LYS A 18 1.30 32.62 -10.13
N LYS A 19 1.60 31.43 -10.63
CA LYS A 19 0.76 30.75 -11.63
C LYS A 19 -0.66 30.89 -11.11
N ALA A 20 -1.52 31.55 -11.88
CA ALA A 20 -2.94 31.59 -11.59
C ALA A 20 -3.43 30.14 -11.54
N GLN A 21 -3.56 29.59 -10.33
CA GLN A 21 -4.11 28.27 -10.13
C GLN A 21 -5.59 28.38 -10.46
N LEU A 22 -5.99 27.70 -11.54
CA LEU A 22 -7.40 27.44 -11.81
C LEU A 22 -8.04 26.84 -10.55
N PRO A 23 -9.30 27.17 -10.25
CA PRO A 23 -9.97 26.61 -9.09
C PRO A 23 -9.97 25.08 -9.17
N PRO A 24 -9.83 24.39 -8.02
CA PRO A 24 -9.77 22.94 -8.00
C PRO A 24 -11.05 22.31 -8.53
N THR A 25 -10.92 21.22 -9.28
CA THR A 25 -12.09 20.49 -9.80
C THR A 25 -12.80 19.74 -8.68
N ALA A 26 -14.07 19.37 -8.87
CA ALA A 26 -14.81 18.55 -7.90
C ALA A 26 -14.09 17.23 -7.56
N GLN A 27 -13.42 16.63 -8.55
CA GLN A 27 -12.59 15.44 -8.36
C GLN A 27 -11.35 15.72 -7.50
N GLN A 28 -10.69 16.87 -7.68
CA GLN A 28 -9.56 17.26 -6.83
C GLN A 28 -10.00 17.52 -5.38
N LEU A 29 -11.15 18.16 -5.19
CA LEU A 29 -11.73 18.37 -3.86
C LEU A 29 -12.10 17.05 -3.16
N LEU A 30 -12.66 16.09 -3.90
CA LEU A 30 -12.90 14.74 -3.38
C LEU A 30 -11.59 14.07 -2.96
N VAL A 31 -10.56 14.15 -3.79
CA VAL A 31 -9.26 13.55 -3.46
C VAL A 31 -8.66 14.22 -2.24
N GLU A 32 -8.65 15.55 -2.18
CA GLU A 32 -8.14 16.32 -1.05
C GLU A 32 -8.84 15.95 0.26
N LEU A 33 -10.18 15.82 0.25
CA LEU A 33 -10.95 15.34 1.39
C LEU A 33 -10.45 13.97 1.87
N PHE A 34 -10.26 13.03 0.94
CA PHE A 34 -9.83 11.66 1.27
C PHE A 34 -8.38 11.57 1.74
N LEU A 35 -7.50 12.45 1.27
CA LEU A 35 -6.09 12.48 1.68
C LEU A 35 -5.87 13.15 3.03
N THR A 36 -6.74 14.09 3.41
CA THR A 36 -6.61 14.86 4.66
C THR A 36 -7.44 14.30 5.81
N THR A 37 -8.43 13.45 5.52
CA THR A 37 -9.33 12.88 6.52
C THR A 37 -8.89 11.46 6.92
N PRO A 38 -8.82 11.13 8.23
CA PRO A 38 -8.59 9.76 8.69
C PRO A 38 -9.63 8.79 8.14
N THR A 39 -9.23 7.56 7.81
CA THR A 39 -10.12 6.60 7.15
C THR A 39 -11.37 6.24 7.94
N ALA A 40 -11.30 6.32 9.28
CA ALA A 40 -12.45 6.08 10.16
C ALA A 40 -13.54 7.16 10.06
N ASP A 41 -13.16 8.37 9.63
CA ASP A 41 -14.02 9.54 9.57
C ASP A 41 -14.48 9.86 8.13
N LEU A 42 -14.12 9.01 7.17
CA LEU A 42 -14.50 9.19 5.77
C LEU A 42 -15.99 8.90 5.56
N PRO A 43 -16.68 9.68 4.70
CA PRO A 43 -18.06 9.40 4.32
C PRO A 43 -18.15 8.10 3.52
N PRO A 44 -18.79 7.04 4.05
CA PRO A 44 -18.83 5.72 3.40
C PRO A 44 -19.44 5.76 1.99
N GLU A 45 -20.43 6.62 1.77
CA GLU A 45 -21.14 6.80 0.51
C GLU A 45 -20.26 7.34 -0.63
N ARG A 46 -19.13 7.98 -0.31
CA ARG A 46 -18.20 8.54 -1.30
C ARG A 46 -16.98 7.64 -1.57
N VAL A 47 -16.85 6.53 -0.86
CA VAL A 47 -15.68 5.64 -1.00
C VAL A 47 -15.60 5.06 -2.41
N GLU A 48 -16.72 4.59 -2.96
CA GLU A 48 -16.75 4.03 -4.32
C GLU A 48 -16.47 5.12 -5.38
N GLU A 49 -16.96 6.35 -5.17
CA GLU A 49 -16.65 7.52 -6.01
C GLU A 49 -15.13 7.79 -6.02
N PHE A 50 -14.50 7.80 -4.83
CA PHE A 50 -13.05 7.98 -4.71
C PHE A 50 -12.26 6.82 -5.33
N LEU A 51 -12.70 5.57 -5.15
CA LEU A 51 -12.05 4.41 -5.76
C LEU A 51 -12.12 4.42 -7.29
N ALA A 52 -13.12 5.08 -7.88
CA ALA A 52 -13.25 5.26 -9.33
C ALA A 52 -12.36 6.37 -9.91
N VAL A 53 -11.77 7.25 -9.08
CA VAL A 53 -10.88 8.32 -9.54
C VAL A 53 -9.66 7.75 -10.28
N ASP A 54 -9.41 8.23 -11.49
CA ASP A 54 -8.17 7.95 -12.24
C ASP A 54 -7.03 8.87 -11.77
N PRO A 55 -5.98 8.33 -11.12
CA PRO A 55 -4.86 9.14 -10.64
C PRO A 55 -4.07 9.82 -11.77
N ALA A 56 -4.11 9.33 -13.01
CA ALA A 56 -3.39 9.94 -14.12
C ALA A 56 -3.93 11.34 -14.46
N GLY A 57 -5.23 11.57 -14.26
CA GLY A 57 -5.90 12.86 -14.47
C GLY A 57 -5.66 13.89 -13.36
N LEU A 58 -5.04 13.50 -12.23
CA LEU A 58 -4.77 14.40 -11.11
C LEU A 58 -3.46 15.19 -11.29
N PRO A 59 -3.29 16.32 -10.58
CA PRO A 59 -2.01 16.98 -10.42
C PRO A 59 -0.96 16.01 -9.87
N SER A 60 0.30 16.12 -10.32
CA SER A 60 1.38 15.19 -9.98
C SER A 60 1.55 14.98 -8.47
N GLU A 61 1.37 16.05 -7.69
CA GLU A 61 1.48 16.07 -6.23
C GLU A 61 0.43 15.21 -5.52
N MET A 62 -0.76 15.04 -6.13
CA MET A 62 -1.86 14.26 -5.54
C MET A 62 -1.87 12.80 -5.96
N ARG A 63 -1.11 12.42 -7.00
CA ARG A 63 -1.21 11.08 -7.62
C ARG A 63 -0.78 9.96 -6.68
N GLU A 64 0.38 10.11 -6.05
CA GLU A 64 0.92 9.08 -5.16
C GLU A 64 0.08 8.93 -3.90
N GLY A 65 -0.35 10.05 -3.31
CA GLY A 65 -1.30 10.05 -2.19
C GLY A 65 -2.62 9.37 -2.55
N CYS A 66 -3.19 9.70 -3.71
CA CYS A 66 -4.42 9.07 -4.20
C CYS A 66 -4.24 7.55 -4.36
N LEU A 67 -3.16 7.10 -5.01
CA LEU A 67 -2.86 5.68 -5.16
C LEU A 67 -2.72 4.99 -3.80
N ALA A 68 -1.94 5.56 -2.88
CA ALA A 68 -1.75 5.00 -1.54
C ALA A 68 -3.07 4.90 -0.76
N LYS A 69 -3.90 5.94 -0.81
CA LYS A 69 -5.21 5.94 -0.15
C LYS A 69 -6.16 4.89 -0.74
N LYS A 70 -6.13 4.68 -2.06
CA LYS A 70 -6.90 3.61 -2.71
C LYS A 70 -6.46 2.24 -2.22
N GLU A 71 -5.15 2.01 -2.06
CA GLU A 71 -4.61 0.75 -1.53
C GLU A 71 -4.98 0.54 -0.05
N GLU A 72 -4.93 1.59 0.78
CA GLU A 72 -5.39 1.54 2.18
C GLU A 72 -6.88 1.13 2.27
N LEU A 73 -7.75 1.78 1.48
CA LEU A 73 -9.18 1.49 1.47
C LEU A 73 -9.48 0.06 0.99
N ARG A 74 -8.77 -0.40 -0.05
CA ARG A 74 -8.86 -1.80 -0.52
C ARG A 74 -8.42 -2.79 0.55
N ALA A 75 -7.37 -2.48 1.29
CA ALA A 75 -6.90 -3.31 2.40
C ALA A 75 -7.96 -3.43 3.50
N PHE A 76 -8.56 -2.31 3.92
CA PHE A 76 -9.61 -2.34 4.94
C PHE A 76 -10.87 -3.05 4.48
N LYS A 77 -11.29 -2.85 3.23
CA LYS A 77 -12.40 -3.61 2.65
C LYS A 77 -12.12 -5.11 2.75
N LYS A 78 -10.92 -5.55 2.33
CA LYS A 78 -10.53 -6.95 2.38
C LYS A 78 -10.45 -7.50 3.81
N ILE A 79 -9.93 -6.72 4.76
CA ILE A 79 -9.89 -7.11 6.19
C ILE A 79 -11.32 -7.25 6.73
N SER A 80 -12.20 -6.31 6.42
CA SER A 80 -13.62 -6.34 6.83
C SER A 80 -14.33 -7.56 6.25
N ASP A 81 -14.19 -7.81 4.95
CA ASP A 81 -14.79 -8.96 4.28
C ASP A 81 -14.22 -10.28 4.83
N GLY A 82 -12.90 -10.31 5.08
CA GLY A 82 -12.22 -11.47 5.65
C GLY A 82 -12.65 -11.84 7.08
N ARG A 83 -13.15 -10.89 7.88
CA ARG A 83 -13.71 -11.17 9.21
C ARG A 83 -15.03 -11.93 9.15
N ARG A 84 -15.74 -11.85 8.02
CA ARG A 84 -17.01 -12.55 7.78
C ARG A 84 -16.81 -13.92 7.13
N LYS A 85 -15.60 -14.20 6.63
CA LYS A 85 -15.25 -15.48 6.00
C LYS A 85 -14.99 -16.57 7.06
N PRO A 86 -15.25 -17.85 6.74
CA PRO A 86 -14.86 -18.95 7.61
C PRO A 86 -13.34 -19.02 7.80
N PRO A 87 -12.85 -19.70 8.87
CA PRO A 87 -11.41 -19.86 9.11
C PRO A 87 -10.67 -20.50 7.94
N VAL A 88 -11.29 -21.45 7.24
CA VAL A 88 -10.76 -22.05 6.01
C VAL A 88 -11.38 -21.34 4.82
N ARG A 89 -10.58 -20.59 4.05
CA ARG A 89 -11.09 -19.60 3.08
C ARG A 89 -11.31 -20.12 1.66
N ARG A 90 -10.64 -21.20 1.26
CA ARG A 90 -10.65 -21.71 -0.12
C ARG A 90 -10.84 -23.23 -0.19
N VAL A 91 -11.79 -23.75 0.59
CA VAL A 91 -12.27 -25.14 0.44
C VAL A 91 -12.97 -25.25 -0.92
N ASP A 92 -12.60 -26.24 -1.71
CA ASP A 92 -13.16 -26.55 -3.04
C ASP A 92 -13.08 -25.45 -4.10
N LEU A 93 -12.36 -24.35 -3.83
CA LEU A 93 -12.11 -23.31 -4.82
C LEU A 93 -10.84 -23.63 -5.64
N PRO A 94 -10.85 -23.36 -6.96
CA PRO A 94 -9.64 -23.48 -7.76
C PRO A 94 -8.57 -22.51 -7.26
N SER A 95 -7.30 -22.85 -7.48
CA SER A 95 -6.20 -21.91 -7.19
C SER A 95 -6.41 -20.63 -8.02
N PRO A 96 -6.16 -19.44 -7.45
CA PRO A 96 -6.27 -18.20 -8.21
C PRO A 96 -5.30 -18.19 -9.38
N SER A 97 -5.69 -17.53 -10.47
CA SER A 97 -4.84 -17.35 -11.63
C SER A 97 -3.81 -16.24 -11.39
N GLU A 98 -2.74 -16.19 -12.19
CA GLU A 98 -1.75 -15.10 -12.13
C GLU A 98 -2.38 -13.71 -12.32
N LYS A 99 -3.51 -13.64 -13.03
CA LYS A 99 -4.24 -12.37 -13.23
C LYS A 99 -4.89 -11.86 -11.94
N ASP A 100 -5.18 -12.76 -11.01
CA ASP A 100 -5.83 -12.44 -9.72
C ASP A 100 -4.81 -11.95 -8.68
N CYS A 101 -3.51 -12.22 -8.88
CA CYS A 101 -2.42 -11.87 -7.97
C CYS A 101 -1.31 -11.07 -8.65
N GLN A 102 -1.69 -10.05 -9.42
CA GLN A 102 -0.73 -9.17 -10.07
C GLN A 102 0.12 -8.39 -9.04
N ALA A 103 1.43 -8.48 -9.19
CA ALA A 103 2.36 -7.67 -8.43
C ALA A 103 2.36 -6.23 -8.95
N LEU A 104 2.56 -5.29 -8.03
CA LEU A 104 2.86 -3.90 -8.39
C LEU A 104 4.28 -3.83 -8.95
N GLU A 105 4.48 -3.01 -9.98
CA GLU A 105 5.80 -2.86 -10.61
C GLU A 105 6.48 -1.53 -10.26
N GLY A 106 7.81 -1.61 -10.04
CA GLY A 106 8.69 -0.45 -9.94
C GLY A 106 8.85 0.12 -8.54
N GLU A 107 9.86 0.98 -8.38
CA GLU A 107 10.23 1.55 -7.08
C GLU A 107 9.13 2.39 -6.44
N ARG A 108 8.31 3.07 -7.26
CA ARG A 108 7.16 3.84 -6.78
C ARG A 108 6.14 2.96 -6.06
N GLY A 109 5.99 1.69 -6.45
CA GLY A 109 5.11 0.74 -5.76
C GLY A 109 5.50 0.54 -4.30
N VAL A 110 6.80 0.51 -3.99
CA VAL A 110 7.30 0.42 -2.61
C VAL A 110 6.89 1.64 -1.78
N GLY A 111 7.04 2.84 -2.36
CA GLY A 111 6.61 4.09 -1.73
C GLY A 111 5.11 4.11 -1.44
N ILE A 112 4.29 3.73 -2.43
CA ILE A 112 2.83 3.66 -2.32
C ILE A 112 2.40 2.71 -1.19
N MET A 113 2.97 1.51 -1.11
CA MET A 113 2.64 0.55 -0.05
C MET A 113 2.96 1.09 1.35
N ARG A 114 4.11 1.75 1.51
CA ARG A 114 4.49 2.37 2.79
C ARG A 114 3.56 3.51 3.18
N MET A 115 3.22 4.39 2.22
CA MET A 115 2.27 5.48 2.44
C MET A 115 0.87 4.98 2.78
N ALA A 116 0.47 3.83 2.21
CA ALA A 116 -0.79 3.15 2.50
C ALA A 116 -0.81 2.44 3.87
N GLY A 117 0.27 2.52 4.65
CA GLY A 117 0.35 1.94 5.99
C GLY A 117 0.72 0.46 6.03
N PHE A 118 1.18 -0.12 4.92
CA PHE A 118 1.66 -1.49 4.92
C PHE A 118 3.08 -1.58 5.49
N ALA A 119 3.35 -2.66 6.21
CA ALA A 119 4.68 -2.97 6.72
C ALA A 119 5.37 -3.98 5.81
N SER A 120 6.68 -3.82 5.62
CA SER A 120 7.48 -4.75 4.84
C SER A 120 7.69 -6.06 5.59
N LEU A 121 7.68 -7.16 4.83
CA LEU A 121 8.02 -8.49 5.28
C LEU A 121 9.32 -8.97 4.61
N GLU A 122 10.09 -9.76 5.33
CA GLU A 122 11.18 -10.55 4.78
C GLU A 122 10.63 -11.79 4.07
N GLU A 123 11.37 -12.34 3.11
CA GLU A 123 10.95 -13.52 2.36
C GLU A 123 10.72 -14.74 3.27
N THR A 124 11.56 -14.90 4.28
CA THR A 124 11.45 -15.98 5.28
C THR A 124 10.19 -15.84 6.15
N GLU A 125 9.71 -14.62 6.39
CA GLU A 125 8.44 -14.38 7.08
C GLU A 125 7.27 -14.84 6.21
N VAL A 126 7.32 -14.54 4.91
CA VAL A 126 6.29 -14.97 3.95
C VAL A 126 6.26 -16.49 3.84
N GLN A 127 7.43 -17.14 3.75
CA GLN A 127 7.55 -18.60 3.75
C GLN A 127 6.93 -19.22 5.01
N PHE A 128 7.26 -18.68 6.19
CA PHE A 128 6.65 -19.13 7.45
C PHE A 128 5.12 -18.99 7.43
N ILE A 129 4.59 -17.85 6.99
CA ILE A 129 3.14 -17.64 6.91
C ILE A 129 2.50 -18.63 5.93
N THR A 130 3.11 -18.88 4.76
CA THR A 130 2.65 -19.89 3.80
C THR A 130 2.59 -21.28 4.43
N GLU A 131 3.62 -21.69 5.16
CA GLU A 131 3.64 -23.00 5.84
C GLU A 131 2.56 -23.12 6.90
N GLN A 132 2.35 -22.06 7.69
CA GLN A 132 1.35 -22.08 8.75
C GLN A 132 -0.08 -22.06 8.21
N THR A 133 -0.35 -21.25 7.18
CA THR A 133 -1.70 -21.02 6.65
C THR A 133 -2.09 -21.97 5.52
N GLN A 134 -1.12 -22.68 4.96
CA GLN A 134 -1.28 -23.46 3.73
C GLN A 134 -1.83 -22.63 2.56
N CYS A 135 -1.58 -21.32 2.59
CA CYS A 135 -1.89 -20.40 1.51
C CYS A 135 -0.64 -20.19 0.66
N THR A 136 -0.80 -20.36 -0.64
CA THR A 136 0.19 -19.87 -1.62
C THR A 136 0.29 -18.35 -1.56
N GLU A 137 1.39 -17.79 -2.07
CA GLU A 137 1.59 -16.34 -2.20
C GLU A 137 0.38 -15.66 -2.89
N CYS A 138 -0.07 -16.24 -4.01
CA CYS A 138 -1.19 -15.74 -4.78
C CYS A 138 -2.51 -15.78 -3.98
N GLU A 139 -2.77 -16.86 -3.24
CA GLU A 139 -3.94 -16.94 -2.36
C GLU A 139 -3.87 -15.92 -1.23
N MET A 140 -2.69 -15.65 -0.66
CA MET A 140 -2.51 -14.59 0.32
C MET A 140 -2.77 -13.20 -0.26
N MET A 141 -2.36 -12.94 -1.50
CA MET A 141 -2.65 -11.68 -2.19
C MET A 141 -4.13 -11.52 -2.51
N VAL A 142 -4.87 -12.61 -2.73
CA VAL A 142 -6.30 -12.61 -3.06
C VAL A 142 -7.16 -12.52 -1.80
N GLU A 143 -6.94 -13.43 -0.84
CA GLU A 143 -7.77 -13.58 0.37
C GLU A 143 -7.39 -12.62 1.49
N PHE A 144 -6.13 -12.18 1.53
CA PHE A 144 -5.58 -11.31 2.56
C PHE A 144 -4.93 -10.08 1.92
N THR A 145 -4.35 -9.23 2.76
CA THR A 145 -3.73 -7.98 2.33
C THR A 145 -2.27 -8.14 1.93
N LEU A 146 -1.77 -9.35 1.62
CA LEU A 146 -0.42 -9.48 1.12
C LEU A 146 -0.31 -8.74 -0.22
N GLN A 147 0.73 -7.91 -0.35
CA GLN A 147 1.05 -7.21 -1.58
C GLN A 147 2.49 -7.50 -1.97
N LYS A 148 2.70 -7.76 -3.26
CA LYS A 148 4.01 -8.02 -3.85
C LYS A 148 4.40 -6.86 -4.75
N VAL A 149 5.59 -6.33 -4.56
CA VAL A 149 6.16 -5.29 -5.43
C VAL A 149 7.43 -5.83 -6.08
N VAL A 150 7.48 -5.80 -7.41
CA VAL A 150 8.63 -6.25 -8.20
C VAL A 150 9.36 -5.05 -8.79
N VAL A 151 10.60 -4.85 -8.38
CA VAL A 151 11.48 -3.80 -8.91
C VAL A 151 12.46 -4.43 -9.90
N LYS A 152 12.19 -4.20 -11.20
CA LYS A 152 13.06 -4.66 -12.29
C LYS A 152 14.36 -3.85 -12.27
N PRO A 153 15.53 -4.49 -12.48
CA PRO A 153 16.79 -3.76 -12.52
C PRO A 153 16.86 -2.88 -13.77
N SER A 154 17.62 -1.79 -13.71
CA SER A 154 17.89 -0.95 -14.87
C SER A 154 18.54 -1.75 -16.01
N LYS A 155 18.44 -1.29 -17.26
CA LYS A 155 19.09 -1.94 -18.41
C LYS A 155 20.60 -2.17 -18.19
N LYS A 156 21.27 -1.25 -17.49
CA LYS A 156 22.70 -1.36 -17.17
C LYS A 156 22.95 -2.41 -16.08
N ALA A 157 22.13 -2.44 -15.04
CA ALA A 157 22.18 -3.42 -13.96
C ALA A 157 21.91 -4.85 -14.46
N ARG A 158 20.93 -5.03 -15.35
CA ARG A 158 20.64 -6.32 -16.00
C ARG A 158 21.85 -6.88 -16.76
N LYS A 159 22.60 -6.02 -17.46
CA LYS A 159 23.84 -6.43 -18.16
C LYS A 159 24.95 -6.87 -17.22
N LYS A 160 24.88 -6.46 -15.95
CA LYS A 160 25.80 -6.89 -14.88
C LYS A 160 25.31 -8.13 -14.12
N GLY A 161 24.20 -8.74 -14.54
CA GLY A 161 23.66 -9.93 -13.89
C GLY A 161 22.77 -9.65 -12.67
N GLU A 162 22.40 -8.39 -12.40
CA GLU A 162 21.47 -8.09 -11.29
C GLU A 162 20.06 -8.63 -11.59
N THR A 163 19.47 -9.30 -10.61
CA THR A 163 18.13 -9.88 -10.67
C THR A 163 17.07 -8.90 -10.15
N PRO A 164 15.79 -9.05 -10.56
CA PRO A 164 14.69 -8.26 -10.00
C PRO A 164 14.61 -8.42 -8.48
N LYS A 165 14.38 -7.31 -7.78
CA LYS A 165 14.14 -7.31 -6.34
C LYS A 165 12.65 -7.47 -6.07
N VAL A 166 12.30 -8.36 -5.17
CA VAL A 166 10.91 -8.60 -4.74
C VAL A 166 10.75 -8.07 -3.31
N TYR A 167 9.70 -7.30 -3.09
CA TYR A 167 9.33 -6.80 -1.76
C TYR A 167 7.93 -7.26 -1.42
N TYR A 168 7.76 -7.71 -0.18
CA TYR A 168 6.47 -8.13 0.36
C TYR A 168 5.98 -7.12 1.38
N PHE A 169 4.68 -6.87 1.35
CA PHE A 169 4.01 -5.93 2.24
C PHE A 169 2.74 -6.56 2.79
N LEU A 170 2.50 -6.39 4.09
CA LEU A 170 1.27 -6.84 4.74
C LEU A 170 0.72 -5.72 5.60
N HIS A 171 -0.60 -5.54 5.59
CA HIS A 171 -1.22 -4.51 6.41
C HIS A 171 -1.24 -4.95 7.89
N PRO A 172 -0.81 -4.13 8.87
CA PRO A 172 -0.71 -4.55 10.27
C PRO A 172 -2.04 -4.97 10.94
N LYS A 173 -3.17 -4.50 10.40
CA LYS A 173 -4.53 -4.91 10.86
C LYS A 173 -5.02 -6.22 10.23
N ASP A 174 -4.22 -6.86 9.38
CA ASP A 174 -4.54 -8.16 8.78
C ASP A 174 -4.41 -9.28 9.83
N PRO A 175 -5.31 -10.28 9.86
CA PRO A 175 -5.18 -11.42 10.77
C PRO A 175 -3.85 -12.20 10.63
N LEU A 176 -3.21 -12.18 9.46
CA LEU A 176 -1.90 -12.82 9.25
C LEU A 176 -0.77 -12.10 9.99
N TRP A 177 -0.97 -10.85 10.41
CA TRP A 177 0.03 -10.09 11.16
C TRP A 177 0.38 -10.74 12.51
N ASN A 178 -0.56 -11.52 13.09
CA ASN A 178 -0.28 -12.30 14.29
C ASN A 178 0.82 -13.34 14.05
N LEU A 179 0.88 -13.96 12.87
CA LEU A 179 1.93 -14.92 12.51
C LEU A 179 3.28 -14.22 12.30
N VAL A 180 3.27 -13.02 11.71
CA VAL A 180 4.47 -12.17 11.62
C VAL A 180 5.02 -11.87 13.02
N ALA A 181 4.15 -11.47 13.95
CA ALA A 181 4.55 -11.20 15.33
C ALA A 181 5.13 -12.44 16.03
N VAL A 182 4.51 -13.61 15.85
CA VAL A 182 5.03 -14.89 16.38
C VAL A 182 6.42 -15.19 15.81
N TYR A 183 6.60 -15.06 14.49
CA TYR A 183 7.89 -15.27 13.84
C TYR A 183 8.97 -14.32 14.39
N ARG A 184 8.70 -13.02 14.42
CA ARG A 184 9.63 -11.99 14.89
C ARG A 184 10.03 -12.12 16.36
N THR A 185 9.16 -12.69 17.20
CA THR A 185 9.50 -12.95 18.61
C THR A 185 10.37 -14.19 18.82
N GLY A 186 10.67 -14.96 17.76
CA GLY A 186 11.45 -16.19 17.82
C GLY A 186 10.72 -17.35 18.52
N LYS A 187 9.44 -17.17 18.86
CA LYS A 187 8.63 -18.18 19.56
C LYS A 187 7.88 -19.05 18.57
N GLN A 188 8.61 -19.77 17.72
CA GLN A 188 8.04 -20.66 16.71
C GLN A 188 7.12 -21.76 17.30
N ASN A 189 7.22 -22.03 18.62
CA ASN A 189 6.40 -23.00 19.34
C ASN A 189 5.35 -22.39 20.30
N ALA A 190 5.04 -21.09 20.22
CA ALA A 190 4.03 -20.46 21.10
C ALA A 190 2.56 -20.78 20.74
N PHE A 191 2.32 -21.96 20.18
CA PHE A 191 0.98 -22.49 19.88
C PHE A 191 0.19 -22.92 21.13
N GLY A 192 0.77 -22.81 22.33
CA GLY A 192 0.23 -23.41 23.54
C GLY A 192 -0.94 -22.68 24.21
N THR A 193 -1.04 -21.35 24.15
CA THR A 193 -2.04 -20.63 24.98
C THR A 193 -2.51 -19.26 24.46
N ASN A 194 -1.97 -18.71 23.37
CA ASN A 194 -2.32 -17.34 22.92
C ASN A 194 -3.37 -17.27 21.80
N PHE A 195 -3.88 -18.42 21.34
CA PHE A 195 -4.94 -18.49 20.32
C PHE A 195 -6.21 -19.06 20.94
N PHE A 196 -6.83 -18.34 21.88
CA PHE A 196 -8.13 -18.75 22.40
C PHE A 196 -9.19 -18.66 21.29
N GLY A 197 -9.52 -19.81 20.69
CA GLY A 197 -10.85 -20.08 20.14
C GLY A 197 -10.93 -20.50 18.67
N LEU A 198 -10.11 -19.94 17.77
CA LEU A 198 -10.12 -20.27 16.35
C LEU A 198 -8.69 -20.16 15.83
N GLY A 199 -8.16 -21.23 15.23
CA GLY A 199 -6.83 -21.22 14.61
C GLY A 199 -6.66 -20.05 13.63
N HIS A 200 -5.40 -19.71 13.31
CA HIS A 200 -5.14 -18.72 12.27
C HIS A 200 -5.84 -19.12 10.96
N PRO A 201 -6.36 -18.16 10.19
CA PRO A 201 -7.10 -18.48 8.98
C PRO A 201 -6.20 -19.21 7.98
N THR A 202 -6.71 -20.29 7.39
CA THR A 202 -6.01 -21.12 6.40
C THR A 202 -6.71 -21.04 5.05
N CYS A 203 -6.00 -21.34 3.95
CA CYS A 203 -6.63 -21.44 2.63
C CYS A 203 -7.17 -22.84 2.37
N ARG A 204 -6.48 -23.87 2.87
CA ARG A 204 -6.76 -25.28 2.62
C ARG A 204 -6.94 -26.05 3.93
N LEU A 205 -7.54 -27.23 3.83
CA LEU A 205 -7.55 -28.22 4.90
C LEU A 205 -6.18 -28.93 4.89
N LYS A 206 -5.67 -29.23 6.09
CA LYS A 206 -4.44 -30.02 6.24
C LYS A 206 -4.64 -31.45 5.76
#